data_AF-A0A8C3XPU8-F1
#
_entry.id   AF-A0A8C3XPU8-F1
#
_cell.length_a   1.000
_cell.length_b   1.000
_cell.length_c   1.000
_cell.angle_alpha   90.00
_cell.angle_beta   90.00
_cell.angle_gamma   90.00
#
_symmetry.space_group_name_H-M   'P 1'
#
loop_
_entity.id
_entity.type
_entity.pdbx_description
1 polymer ?
#
loop_
_entity_poly.entity_id
_entity_poly.type
_entity_poly.pdbx_seq_one_letter_code
_entity_poly.pdbx_strand_id
1 'polypeptide(L)'
;PVCILFCRFCPSNWPDVARSSITVLTLPHLFFFPPSRIWDSRELQVAHRFPVKQYIQTYCDVSQDGRYCISSSNGFGGEGCEATLWDLRQTRSRVREYKGHFQTTASCVFLPKGLGLTPVVATSSHDCMVKVWNQDSGGM
;
A
#
# COMPACT_ATOMS: atom_id res chain seq x y z
N PRO A 1 -0.94 -0.65 14.62
CA PRO A 1 -0.05 -0.09 13.57
C PRO A 1 -0.84 0.89 12.72
N VAL A 2 -0.34 2.09 12.45
CA VAL A 2 -0.93 3.00 11.46
C VAL A 2 0.06 3.11 10.32
N CYS A 3 -0.30 2.61 9.15
CA CYS A 3 0.48 2.87 7.95
C CYS A 3 0.30 4.34 7.57
N ILE A 4 1.36 5.13 7.79
CA ILE A 4 1.42 6.52 7.36
C ILE A 4 2.36 6.59 6.19
N LEU A 5 1.82 7.01 5.05
CA LEU A 5 2.60 7.26 3.86
C LEU A 5 2.92 8.75 3.80
N PHE A 6 4.20 9.11 3.83
CA PHE A 6 4.64 10.46 3.55
C PHE A 6 4.90 10.59 2.05
N CYS A 7 4.20 11.52 1.38
CA CYS A 7 4.48 11.88 0.00
C CYS A 7 5.13 13.27 -0.03
N ARG A 8 6.24 13.41 -0.74
CA ARG A 8 6.83 14.72 -1.04
C ARG A 8 6.06 15.33 -2.21
N PHE A 9 5.14 16.26 -1.92
CA PHE A 9 4.44 17.01 -2.96
C PHE A 9 5.43 17.97 -3.65
N CYS A 10 5.49 17.95 -4.99
CA CYS A 10 6.18 18.96 -5.78
C CYS A 10 5.14 19.79 -6.54
N PRO A 11 4.99 21.11 -6.31
CA PRO A 11 3.83 21.88 -6.75
C PRO A 11 3.70 22.08 -8.27
N SER A 12 4.75 21.86 -9.06
CA SER A 12 4.82 22.38 -10.44
C SER A 12 4.79 21.34 -11.55
N ASN A 13 4.82 20.04 -11.25
CA ASN A 13 4.56 19.01 -12.24
C ASN A 13 4.29 17.67 -11.53
N TRP A 14 3.28 16.92 -11.98
CA TRP A 14 2.91 15.61 -11.44
C TRP A 14 3.73 14.43 -12.05
N PRO A 15 5.07 14.35 -11.88
CA PRO A 15 5.71 13.02 -12.01
C PRO A 15 6.69 12.62 -10.90
N ASP A 16 7.09 13.50 -9.98
CA ASP A 16 8.14 13.18 -8.99
C ASP A 16 7.59 12.91 -7.59
N VAL A 17 6.95 11.74 -7.39
CA VAL A 17 6.87 11.16 -6.05
C VAL A 17 8.24 10.55 -5.76
N ALA A 18 9.18 11.38 -5.29
CA ALA A 18 10.44 10.89 -4.76
C ALA A 18 10.12 9.87 -3.67
N ARG A 19 10.65 8.63 -3.76
CA ARG A 19 10.56 7.57 -2.74
C ARG A 19 10.76 8.20 -1.36
N SER A 20 9.65 8.48 -0.69
CA SER A 20 9.63 9.19 0.58
C SER A 20 9.35 8.14 1.63
N SER A 21 10.23 8.08 2.62
CA SER A 21 10.25 7.06 3.67
C SER A 21 8.84 6.73 4.19
N ILE A 22 8.43 5.46 4.01
CA ILE A 22 7.20 4.94 4.61
C ILE A 22 7.47 4.77 6.10
N THR A 23 6.79 5.55 6.94
CA THR A 23 6.90 5.42 8.39
C THR A 23 5.58 4.85 8.91
N VAL A 24 5.56 3.56 9.20
CA VAL A 24 4.42 2.92 9.88
C VAL A 24 4.47 3.29 11.36
N LEU A 25 3.63 4.24 11.80
CA LEU A 25 3.54 4.62 13.21
C LEU A 25 2.48 3.77 13.92
N THR A 26 2.89 2.86 14.78
CA THR A 26 1.99 2.17 15.70
C THR A 26 1.62 3.10 16.85
N LEU A 27 0.40 3.64 16.89
CA LEU A 27 -0.13 4.25 18.11
C LEU A 27 -0.70 3.14 19.02
N PRO A 28 -0.15 2.92 20.23
CA PRO A 28 -0.50 1.78 21.07
C PRO A 28 -1.84 1.89 21.82
N HIS A 29 -2.63 2.96 21.62
CA HIS A 29 -3.76 3.30 22.52
C HIS A 29 -5.14 3.45 21.88
N LEU A 30 -5.36 3.02 20.64
CA LEU A 30 -6.67 3.14 19.99
C LEU A 30 -7.19 1.76 19.56
N PHE A 31 -8.29 1.33 20.19
CA PHE A 31 -9.14 0.20 19.77
C PHE A 31 -9.80 0.41 18.39
N PHE A 32 -9.50 1.52 17.73
CA PHE A 32 -9.97 1.86 16.40
C PHE A 32 -8.80 1.75 15.43
N PHE A 33 -8.92 0.91 14.40
CA PHE A 33 -7.92 0.83 13.33
C PHE A 33 -8.05 2.06 12.42
N PRO A 34 -7.14 3.04 12.51
CA PRO A 34 -7.26 4.23 11.70
C PRO A 34 -6.94 3.87 10.24
N PRO A 35 -7.64 4.49 9.28
CA PRO A 35 -7.34 4.27 7.86
C PRO A 35 -5.96 4.79 7.51
N SER A 36 -5.36 4.22 6.47
CA SER A 36 -4.15 4.73 5.86
C SER A 36 -4.34 6.19 5.42
N ARG A 37 -3.29 6.99 5.58
CA ARG A 37 -3.29 8.41 5.20
C ARG A 37 -2.04 8.75 4.43
N ILE A 38 -2.22 9.67 3.48
CA ILE A 38 -1.13 10.32 2.77
C ILE A 38 -0.94 11.69 3.39
N TRP A 39 0.30 12.00 3.73
CA TRP A 39 0.69 13.28 4.30
C TRP A 39 1.57 14.04 3.33
N ASP A 40 1.33 15.34 3.21
CA ASP A 40 2.27 16.24 2.59
C ASP A 40 3.44 16.47 3.56
N SER A 41 4.64 16.11 3.15
CA SER A 41 5.86 16.35 3.91
C SER A 41 6.18 17.84 4.15
N ARG A 42 5.70 18.77 3.31
CA ARG A 42 6.02 20.21 3.39
C ARG A 42 5.18 20.90 4.45
N GLU A 43 3.88 20.66 4.41
CA GLU A 43 2.90 21.29 5.32
C GLU A 43 2.58 20.41 6.52
N LEU A 44 3.04 19.15 6.52
CA LEU A 44 2.70 18.12 7.51
C LEU A 44 1.18 18.00 7.69
N GLN A 45 0.43 18.15 6.60
CA GLN A 45 -1.03 18.00 6.56
C GLN A 45 -1.44 16.71 5.88
N VAL A 46 -2.62 16.19 6.24
CA VAL A 46 -3.20 15.03 5.58
C VAL A 46 -3.69 15.44 4.19
N ALA A 47 -2.98 15.02 3.15
CA ALA A 47 -3.39 15.20 1.76
C ALA A 47 -4.58 14.30 1.42
N HIS A 48 -4.53 13.03 1.85
CA HIS A 48 -5.59 12.07 1.58
C HIS A 48 -5.82 11.08 2.71
N ARG A 49 -7.09 10.67 2.84
CA ARG A 49 -7.53 9.62 3.78
C ARG A 49 -8.21 8.52 2.99
N PHE A 50 -7.66 7.31 3.09
CA PHE A 50 -8.27 6.13 2.50
C PHE A 50 -9.50 5.69 3.30
N PRO A 51 -10.43 4.94 2.69
CA PRO A 51 -11.55 4.36 3.42
C PRO A 51 -11.05 3.43 4.53
N VAL A 52 -11.83 3.35 5.62
CA VAL A 52 -11.51 2.46 6.74
C VAL A 52 -11.52 1.01 6.25
N LYS A 53 -10.44 0.30 6.56
CA LYS A 53 -10.32 -1.13 6.34
C LYS A 53 -10.59 -1.87 7.65
N GLN A 54 -11.15 -3.07 7.53
CA GLN A 54 -11.45 -3.94 8.67
C GLN A 54 -10.18 -4.43 9.38
N TYR A 55 -9.07 -4.53 8.64
CA TYR A 55 -7.81 -5.09 9.10
C TYR A 55 -6.68 -4.05 9.14
N ILE A 56 -5.74 -4.25 10.06
CA ILE A 56 -4.64 -3.31 10.28
C ILE A 56 -3.70 -3.39 9.10
N GLN A 57 -3.36 -2.23 8.56
CA GLN A 57 -2.33 -2.17 7.54
C GLN A 57 -0.95 -2.34 8.20
N THR A 58 -0.17 -3.29 7.70
CA THR A 58 1.15 -3.67 8.22
C THR A 58 2.28 -2.99 7.46
N TYR A 59 2.09 -2.78 6.16
CA TYR A 59 3.08 -2.20 5.27
C TYR A 59 2.38 -1.46 4.13
N CYS A 60 3.09 -0.51 3.51
CA CYS A 60 2.67 0.09 2.26
C CYS A 60 3.89 0.49 1.43
N ASP A 61 3.71 0.58 0.11
CA ASP A 61 4.73 1.03 -0.84
C ASP A 61 4.07 1.85 -1.96
N VAL A 62 4.85 2.64 -2.69
CA VAL A 62 4.36 3.53 -3.76
C VAL A 62 5.08 3.20 -5.07
N SER A 63 4.32 3.22 -6.16
CA SER A 63 4.87 2.97 -7.48
C SER A 63 5.86 4.07 -7.87
N GLN A 64 6.86 3.72 -8.70
CA GLN A 64 7.89 4.67 -9.14
C GLN A 64 7.33 5.88 -9.88
N ASP A 65 6.16 5.74 -10.52
CA ASP A 65 5.47 6.82 -11.23
C ASP A 65 4.56 7.66 -10.31
N GLY A 66 4.47 7.34 -9.01
CA GLY A 66 3.66 8.05 -8.04
C GLY A 66 2.15 7.96 -8.27
N ARG A 67 1.69 7.04 -9.12
CA ARG A 67 0.25 6.90 -9.45
C ARG A 67 -0.46 5.92 -8.55
N TYR A 68 0.24 4.91 -8.05
CA TYR A 68 -0.34 3.82 -7.29
C TYR A 68 0.34 3.66 -5.94
N CYS A 69 -0.45 3.21 -4.96
CA CYS A 69 0.03 2.81 -3.64
C CYS A 69 -0.48 1.41 -3.35
N ILE A 70 0.36 0.55 -2.78
CA ILE A 70 -0.05 -0.74 -2.24
C ILE A 70 -0.02 -0.70 -0.73
N SER A 71 -0.96 -1.38 -0.09
CA SER A 71 -0.97 -1.59 1.35
C SER A 71 -1.29 -3.04 1.69
N SER A 72 -0.54 -3.64 2.59
CA SER A 72 -0.78 -5.00 3.08
C SER A 72 -1.52 -4.98 4.40
N SER A 73 -2.39 -5.95 4.63
CA SER A 73 -3.09 -6.11 5.91
C SER A 73 -2.64 -7.33 6.71
N ASN A 74 -2.83 -7.22 8.03
CA ASN A 74 -2.75 -8.38 8.90
C ASN A 74 -4.08 -9.15 8.94
N GLY A 75 -3.94 -10.46 8.92
CA GLY A 75 -5.05 -11.38 8.87
C GLY A 75 -4.62 -12.76 9.32
N PHE A 76 -5.60 -13.63 9.50
CA PHE A 76 -5.36 -15.02 9.88
C PHE A 76 -6.41 -15.92 9.21
N GLY A 77 -5.97 -17.11 8.77
CA GLY A 77 -6.86 -18.09 8.16
C GLY A 77 -7.46 -17.64 6.82
N GLY A 78 -6.72 -16.84 6.04
CA GLY A 78 -7.16 -16.30 4.75
C GLY A 78 -8.02 -15.02 4.84
N GLU A 79 -8.52 -14.67 6.02
CA GLU A 79 -9.31 -13.45 6.24
C GLU A 79 -8.38 -12.28 6.62
N GLY A 80 -8.46 -11.17 5.88
CA GLY A 80 -7.63 -9.98 6.12
C GLY A 80 -6.17 -10.13 5.69
N CYS A 81 -5.83 -11.19 4.97
CA CYS A 81 -4.48 -11.50 4.51
C CYS A 81 -4.16 -10.86 3.14
N GLU A 82 -4.97 -9.91 2.68
CA GLU A 82 -4.80 -9.30 1.37
C GLU A 82 -3.75 -8.17 1.30
N ALA A 83 -3.31 -7.89 0.07
CA ALA A 83 -2.71 -6.61 -0.27
C ALA A 83 -3.67 -5.81 -1.16
N THR A 84 -3.74 -4.51 -0.98
CA THR A 84 -4.70 -3.63 -1.67
C THR A 84 -3.95 -2.61 -2.51
N LEU A 85 -4.30 -2.52 -3.79
CA LEU A 85 -3.81 -1.50 -4.70
C LEU A 85 -4.77 -0.31 -4.70
N TRP A 86 -4.21 0.87 -4.52
CA TRP A 86 -4.89 2.16 -4.50
C TRP A 86 -4.40 3.03 -5.65
N ASP A 87 -5.33 3.72 -6.30
CA ASP A 87 -5.02 4.77 -7.26
C ASP A 87 -4.96 6.11 -6.50
N LEU A 88 -3.81 6.78 -6.56
CA LEU A 88 -3.61 8.07 -5.91
C LEU A 88 -4.33 9.21 -6.63
N ARG A 89 -4.67 9.05 -7.92
CA ARG A 89 -5.53 9.97 -8.68
C ARG A 89 -7.01 9.76 -8.36
N GLN A 90 -7.43 8.51 -8.15
CA GLN A 90 -8.81 8.15 -7.78
C GLN A 90 -8.86 7.64 -6.32
N THR A 91 -8.57 8.54 -5.39
CA THR A 91 -8.41 8.29 -3.95
C THR A 91 -9.65 7.75 -3.22
N ARG A 92 -10.81 7.64 -3.89
CA ARG A 92 -12.05 7.11 -3.30
C ARG A 92 -12.27 5.62 -3.53
N SER A 93 -11.54 4.97 -4.44
CA SER A 93 -11.74 3.55 -4.73
C SER A 93 -10.45 2.75 -4.63
N ARG A 94 -10.54 1.57 -4.01
CA ARG A 94 -9.54 0.53 -4.21
C ARG A 94 -9.57 0.12 -5.69
N VAL A 95 -8.40 -0.03 -6.29
CA VAL A 95 -8.25 -0.52 -7.67
C VAL A 95 -8.38 -2.03 -7.67
N ARG A 96 -7.64 -2.67 -6.76
CA ARG A 96 -7.55 -4.12 -6.68
C ARG A 96 -7.23 -4.61 -5.29
N GLU A 97 -7.55 -5.87 -5.08
CA GLU A 97 -7.26 -6.61 -3.85
C GLU A 97 -6.64 -7.94 -4.24
N TYR A 98 -5.38 -8.13 -3.84
CA TYR A 98 -4.60 -9.33 -4.04
C TYR A 98 -4.88 -10.30 -2.90
N LYS A 99 -5.76 -11.27 -3.16
CA LYS A 99 -6.18 -12.30 -2.21
C LYS A 99 -5.54 -13.63 -2.55
N GLY A 100 -5.05 -14.33 -1.54
CA GLY A 100 -4.51 -15.67 -1.72
C GLY A 100 -3.45 -16.07 -0.70
N HIS A 101 -2.97 -15.14 0.13
CA HIS A 101 -2.21 -15.49 1.32
C HIS A 101 -3.11 -16.06 2.41
N PHE A 102 -2.60 -17.07 3.12
CA PHE A 102 -3.34 -17.73 4.19
C PHE A 102 -3.09 -17.09 5.56
N GLN A 103 -1.98 -16.37 5.69
CA GLN A 103 -1.61 -15.64 6.90
C GLN A 103 -1.29 -14.18 6.60
N THR A 104 -1.08 -13.39 7.66
CA THR A 104 -0.74 -11.97 7.62
C THR A 104 0.30 -11.67 6.56
N THR A 105 -0.02 -10.72 5.68
CA THR A 105 0.94 -10.20 4.72
C THR A 105 1.90 -9.28 5.46
N ALA A 106 3.15 -9.70 5.57
CA ALA A 106 4.20 -9.02 6.31
C ALA A 106 4.71 -7.79 5.54
N SER A 107 4.81 -7.88 4.22
CA SER A 107 5.27 -6.78 3.37
C SER A 107 4.70 -6.85 1.96
N CYS A 108 4.67 -5.70 1.28
CA CYS A 108 4.30 -5.59 -0.12
C CYS A 108 5.18 -4.54 -0.81
N VAL A 109 5.66 -4.83 -2.01
CA VAL A 109 6.57 -3.94 -2.77
C VAL A 109 6.22 -3.91 -4.26
N PHE A 110 6.42 -2.75 -4.89
CA PHE A 110 6.40 -2.64 -6.34
C PHE A 110 7.75 -3.08 -6.91
N LEU A 111 7.71 -4.03 -7.85
CA LEU A 111 8.91 -4.46 -8.55
C LEU A 111 9.24 -3.47 -9.69
N PRO A 112 10.52 -3.07 -9.85
CA PRO A 112 10.93 -2.19 -10.94
C PRO A 112 10.68 -2.87 -12.29
N LYS A 113 10.29 -2.10 -13.31
CA LYS A 113 10.05 -2.57 -14.68
C LYS A 113 11.38 -2.93 -15.37
N GLY A 114 11.95 -4.08 -14.97
CA GLY A 114 13.29 -4.48 -15.39
C GLY A 114 13.35 -5.29 -16.69
N LEU A 115 12.28 -6.01 -17.07
CA LEU A 115 12.24 -6.83 -18.29
C LEU A 115 10.85 -7.40 -18.65
N GLY A 116 9.84 -7.23 -17.78
CA GLY A 116 8.46 -7.63 -18.04
C GLY A 116 7.64 -6.43 -18.53
N LEU A 117 6.84 -6.64 -19.58
CA LEU A 117 5.97 -5.63 -20.19
C LEU A 117 4.90 -5.09 -19.22
N THR A 118 4.66 -5.76 -18.10
CA THR A 118 3.64 -5.41 -17.10
C THR A 118 4.26 -4.99 -15.76
N PRO A 119 3.70 -3.99 -15.07
CA PRO A 119 4.06 -3.70 -13.69
C PRO A 119 3.63 -4.87 -12.79
N VAL A 120 4.49 -5.21 -11.83
CA VAL A 120 4.31 -6.37 -10.96
C VAL A 120 4.46 -5.97 -9.50
N VAL A 121 3.65 -6.58 -8.65
CA VAL A 121 3.67 -6.38 -7.20
C VAL A 121 4.10 -7.69 -6.54
N ALA A 122 5.00 -7.63 -5.58
CA ALA A 122 5.35 -8.78 -4.75
C ALA A 122 4.80 -8.60 -3.34
N THR A 123 4.24 -9.67 -2.78
CA THR A 123 3.76 -9.72 -1.40
C THR A 123 4.41 -10.89 -0.67
N SER A 124 4.84 -10.67 0.57
CA SER A 124 5.36 -11.71 1.45
C SER A 124 4.43 -11.90 2.63
N SER A 125 4.22 -13.15 3.03
CA SER A 125 3.35 -13.50 4.14
C SER A 125 4.02 -14.44 5.13
N HIS A 126 3.46 -14.49 6.34
CA HIS A 126 3.83 -15.46 7.37
C HIS A 126 3.44 -16.90 7.01
N ASP A 127 2.69 -17.12 5.91
CA ASP A 127 2.41 -18.44 5.35
C ASP A 127 3.62 -19.12 4.66
N CYS A 128 4.81 -18.54 4.85
CA CYS A 128 6.07 -18.94 4.23
C CYS A 128 6.05 -18.85 2.69
N MET A 129 5.12 -18.10 2.10
CA MET A 129 5.05 -17.87 0.66
C MET A 129 5.29 -16.40 0.29
N VAL A 130 5.87 -16.22 -0.88
CA VAL A 130 5.92 -14.95 -1.60
C VAL A 130 5.06 -15.10 -2.84
N LYS A 131 4.11 -14.18 -3.04
CA LYS A 131 3.26 -14.15 -4.23
C LYS A 131 3.62 -12.94 -5.07
N VAL A 132 3.60 -13.14 -6.38
CA VAL A 132 3.85 -12.10 -7.37
C VAL A 132 2.54 -11.90 -8.14
N TRP A 133 2.15 -10.65 -8.31
CA TRP A 133 0.86 -10.25 -8.86
C TRP A 133 1.07 -9.32 -10.03
N ASN A 134 0.41 -9.60 -11.15
CA ASN A 134 0.34 -8.62 -12.22
C ASN A 134 -0.55 -7.45 -11.78
N GLN A 135 0.01 -6.24 -11.80
CA GLN A 135 -0.72 -5.03 -11.42
C GLN A 135 -1.93 -4.80 -12.32
N ASP A 136 -1.81 -5.08 -13.62
CA ASP A 136 -2.80 -4.74 -14.65
C ASP A 136 -3.85 -5.82 -14.90
N SER A 137 -3.51 -7.10 -14.75
CA SER A 137 -4.44 -8.21 -14.98
C SER A 137 -4.98 -8.83 -13.69
N GLY A 138 -4.35 -8.61 -12.52
CA GLY A 138 -4.74 -9.26 -11.27
C GLY A 138 -4.60 -10.79 -11.28
N GLY A 139 -4.08 -11.34 -12.39
CA GLY A 139 -3.74 -12.75 -12.52
C GLY A 139 -2.39 -13.05 -11.88
N MET A 140 -2.32 -14.19 -11.21
CA MET A 140 -1.08 -14.82 -10.77
C MET A 140 -0.24 -15.25 -11.97
#